data_AF-A0A7S2A9E6-F1
#
_entry.id   AF-A0A7S2A9E6-F1
#
_cell.length_a   1.000
_cell.length_b   1.000
_cell.length_c   1.000
_cell.angle_alpha   90.00
_cell.angle_beta   90.00
_cell.angle_gamma   90.00
#
_symmetry.space_group_name_H-M   'P 1'
#
loop_
_entity.id
_entity.type
_entity.pdbx_description
1 polymer ?
#
loop_
_entity_poly.entity_id
_entity_poly.type
_entity_poly.pdbx_seq_one_letter_code
_entity_poly.pdbx_strand_id
1 'polypeptide(L)'
;NGDVHTASDARRMMEETGVDSVMAGRSALSRPWIFQDYARGYDWNPDVRDRVGVYRTLALYMKDHFGDDAKGRKMAWNFYPWHFDFLRRENGVGAEEEGRDVSPLEYLLSHRSPEAHELIADAIWGSDSDSNALHRLNAVAEGSAFGEIQAKGTGMENREEEEEEAKELANIPTSEEEKEKDDKYKWRARKRRTAKPRRTPEEIERIR
;
A
#
# COMPACT_ATOMS: atom_id res chain seq x y z
N ASN A 1 10.53 4.53 13.61
CA ASN A 1 9.91 3.38 12.93
C ASN A 1 8.67 2.98 13.72
N GLY A 2 7.55 2.85 13.02
CA GLY A 2 6.22 2.54 13.53
C GLY A 2 5.25 3.62 13.09
N ASP A 3 4.26 3.26 12.27
CA ASP A 3 3.06 4.04 11.96
C ASP A 3 3.31 5.51 11.57
N VAL A 4 4.27 5.72 10.64
CA VAL A 4 4.54 7.03 10.03
C VAL A 4 3.94 7.04 8.62
N HIS A 5 2.74 7.59 8.47
CA HIS A 5 1.98 7.54 7.22
C HIS A 5 2.05 8.84 6.42
N THR A 6 2.26 9.97 7.11
CA THR A 6 2.26 11.32 6.54
C THR A 6 3.52 12.10 6.91
N ALA A 7 3.78 13.19 6.20
CA ALA A 7 4.81 14.17 6.57
C ALA A 7 4.54 14.77 7.96
N SER A 8 3.25 14.94 8.31
CA SER A 8 2.84 15.36 9.64
C SER A 8 3.21 14.34 10.72
N ASP A 9 2.96 13.04 10.48
CA ASP A 9 3.37 11.97 11.40
C ASP A 9 4.89 11.93 11.59
N ALA A 10 5.65 12.11 10.52
CA ALA A 10 7.10 12.13 10.57
C ALA A 10 7.59 13.27 11.47
N ARG A 11 7.10 14.49 11.23
CA ARG A 11 7.43 15.68 12.02
C ARG A 11 7.03 15.50 13.49
N ARG A 12 5.79 15.10 13.74
CA ARG A 12 5.26 14.86 15.09
C ARG A 12 6.08 13.81 15.83
N MET A 13 6.46 12.70 15.18
CA MET A 13 7.29 11.67 15.80
C MET A 13 8.69 12.19 16.14
N MET A 14 9.30 13.02 15.29
CA MET A 14 10.59 13.65 15.57
C MET A 14 10.50 14.65 16.73
N GLU A 15 9.44 15.46 16.79
CA GLU A 15 9.19 16.42 17.87
C GLU A 15 8.93 15.71 19.22
N GLU A 16 8.05 14.72 19.25
CA GLU A 16 7.66 14.02 20.48
C GLU A 16 8.77 13.14 21.06
N THR A 17 9.62 12.56 20.20
CA THR A 17 10.61 11.55 20.61
C THR A 17 12.05 12.02 20.53
N GLY A 18 12.32 13.21 19.98
CA GLY A 18 13.66 13.75 19.89
C GLY A 18 14.64 12.98 19.01
N VAL A 19 14.16 12.10 18.13
CA VAL A 19 15.03 11.34 17.21
C VAL A 19 15.48 12.20 16.03
N ASP A 20 16.65 11.89 15.48
CA ASP A 20 17.19 12.57 14.29
C ASP A 20 16.51 12.11 12.99
N SER A 21 15.92 10.93 12.99
CA SER A 21 15.30 10.35 11.79
C SER A 21 14.15 9.40 12.12
N VAL A 22 13.18 9.34 11.22
CA VAL A 22 12.12 8.33 11.20
C VAL A 22 12.33 7.35 10.05
N MET A 23 11.63 6.22 10.09
CA MET A 23 11.68 5.22 9.03
C MET A 23 10.25 4.87 8.62
N ALA A 24 9.96 4.99 7.33
CA ALA A 24 8.75 4.49 6.68
C ALA A 24 8.97 3.04 6.23
N GLY A 25 7.96 2.20 6.43
CA GLY A 25 7.97 0.80 6.01
C GLY A 25 6.74 0.51 5.18
N ARG A 26 5.68 0.00 5.82
CA ARG A 26 4.40 -0.33 5.18
C ARG A 26 3.79 0.85 4.40
N SER A 27 3.90 2.07 4.93
CA SER A 27 3.38 3.27 4.27
C SER A 27 4.07 3.60 2.95
N ALA A 28 5.32 3.17 2.74
CA ALA A 28 6.01 3.36 1.47
C ALA A 28 5.50 2.41 0.36
N LEU A 29 4.79 1.33 0.71
CA LEU A 29 4.13 0.45 -0.26
C LEU A 29 2.83 1.07 -0.78
N SER A 30 2.04 1.69 0.12
CA SER A 30 0.79 2.35 -0.28
C SER A 30 1.03 3.73 -0.89
N ARG A 31 2.05 4.46 -0.40
CA ARG A 31 2.45 5.81 -0.85
C ARG A 31 3.92 5.80 -1.31
N PRO A 32 4.23 5.36 -2.54
CA PRO A 32 5.62 5.37 -3.02
C PRO A 32 6.24 6.78 -3.11
N TRP A 33 5.42 7.84 -3.09
CA TRP A 33 5.88 9.25 -3.03
C TRP A 33 6.12 9.78 -1.61
N ILE A 34 5.94 8.97 -0.56
CA ILE A 34 6.01 9.43 0.84
C ILE A 34 7.33 10.13 1.21
N PHE A 35 8.45 9.74 0.60
CA PHE A 35 9.73 10.39 0.84
C PHE A 35 9.78 11.82 0.26
N GLN A 36 9.06 12.08 -0.84
CA GLN A 36 8.90 13.43 -1.36
C GLN A 36 8.01 14.26 -0.44
N ASP A 37 6.93 13.67 0.10
CA ASP A 37 6.07 14.33 1.08
C ASP A 37 6.88 14.75 2.31
N TYR A 38 7.74 13.86 2.82
CA TYR A 38 8.64 14.17 3.94
C TYR A 38 9.60 15.32 3.62
N ALA A 39 10.23 15.29 2.45
CA ALA A 39 11.17 16.33 2.04
C ALA A 39 10.49 17.69 1.84
N ARG A 40 9.24 17.71 1.37
CA ARG A 40 8.44 18.93 1.15
C ARG A 40 7.76 19.43 2.42
N GLY A 41 7.52 18.54 3.39
CA GLY A 41 6.82 18.85 4.63
C GLY A 41 5.30 18.87 4.54
N TYR A 42 4.71 18.46 3.42
CA TYR A 42 3.26 18.34 3.22
C TYR A 42 2.93 17.09 2.41
N ASP A 43 1.72 16.56 2.59
CA ASP A 43 1.27 15.35 1.91
C ASP A 43 0.69 15.69 0.53
N TRP A 44 1.28 15.15 -0.53
CA TRP A 44 0.67 15.18 -1.86
C TRP A 44 -0.48 14.16 -1.92
N ASN A 45 -1.63 14.61 -2.41
CA ASN A 45 -2.80 13.77 -2.63
C ASN A 45 -3.01 13.59 -4.15
N PRO A 46 -2.34 12.60 -4.78
CA PRO A 46 -2.42 12.40 -6.22
C PRO A 46 -3.82 11.98 -6.65
N ASP A 47 -4.28 12.52 -7.78
CA ASP A 47 -5.51 12.05 -8.39
C ASP A 47 -5.32 10.67 -9.08
N VAL A 48 -6.35 10.18 -9.77
CA VAL A 48 -6.27 8.93 -10.55
C VAL A 48 -5.13 8.95 -11.56
N ARG A 49 -4.98 10.07 -12.26
CA ARG A 49 -4.02 10.22 -13.35
C ARG A 49 -2.60 10.20 -12.82
N ASP A 50 -2.36 10.93 -11.73
CA ASP A 50 -1.09 10.97 -11.03
C ASP A 50 -0.69 9.56 -10.53
N ARG A 51 -1.63 8.82 -9.92
CA ARG A 51 -1.40 7.44 -9.48
C ARG A 51 -1.05 6.53 -10.65
N VAL A 52 -1.76 6.59 -11.78
CA VAL A 52 -1.40 5.81 -12.98
C VAL A 52 0.02 6.13 -13.45
N GLY A 53 0.43 7.41 -13.46
CA GLY A 53 1.80 7.82 -13.79
C GLY A 53 2.86 7.23 -12.86
N VAL A 54 2.58 7.15 -11.56
CA VAL A 54 3.46 6.50 -10.57
C VAL A 54 3.63 5.01 -10.89
N TYR A 55 2.55 4.29 -11.20
CA TYR A 55 2.61 2.86 -11.52
C TYR A 55 3.23 2.56 -12.88
N ARG A 56 3.07 3.48 -13.83
CA ARG A 56 3.80 3.48 -15.09
C ARG A 56 5.30 3.59 -14.86
N THR A 57 5.72 4.50 -13.99
CA THR A 57 7.13 4.63 -13.60
C THR A 57 7.66 3.33 -12.97
N LEU A 58 6.87 2.69 -12.09
CA LEU A 58 7.25 1.39 -11.54
C LEU A 58 7.40 0.30 -12.61
N ALA A 59 6.48 0.22 -13.57
CA ALA A 59 6.58 -0.73 -14.70
C ALA A 59 7.85 -0.49 -15.51
N LEU A 60 8.21 0.77 -15.78
CA LEU A 60 9.43 1.11 -16.51
C LEU A 60 10.69 0.66 -15.75
N TYR A 61 10.76 0.87 -14.43
CA TYR A 61 11.88 0.36 -13.63
C TYR A 61 11.96 -1.17 -13.61
N MET A 62 10.81 -1.86 -13.57
CA MET A 62 10.80 -3.32 -13.65
C MET A 62 11.26 -3.83 -15.01
N LYS A 63 10.87 -3.17 -16.11
CA LYS A 63 11.33 -3.49 -17.46
C LYS A 63 12.83 -3.23 -17.62
N ASP A 64 13.34 -2.14 -17.08
CA ASP A 64 14.77 -1.82 -17.09
C ASP A 64 15.57 -2.87 -16.30
N HIS A 65 15.07 -3.28 -15.14
CA HIS A 65 15.77 -4.23 -14.26
C HIS A 65 15.65 -5.70 -14.71
N PHE A 66 14.45 -6.16 -15.07
CA PHE A 66 14.17 -7.56 -15.37
C PHE A 66 14.12 -7.86 -16.88
N GLY A 67 13.96 -6.84 -17.73
CA GLY A 67 13.74 -6.96 -19.17
C GLY A 67 12.27 -6.76 -19.59
N ASP A 68 12.05 -6.20 -20.78
CA ASP A 68 10.74 -6.13 -21.44
C ASP A 68 10.54 -7.31 -22.41
N ASP A 69 10.79 -8.51 -21.91
CA ASP A 69 10.54 -9.77 -22.61
C ASP A 69 9.67 -10.70 -21.74
N ALA A 70 9.36 -11.89 -22.25
CA ALA A 70 8.54 -12.85 -21.52
C ALA A 70 9.15 -13.28 -20.17
N LYS A 71 10.48 -13.31 -20.05
CA LYS A 71 11.18 -13.68 -18.83
C LYS A 71 11.12 -12.54 -17.82
N GLY A 72 11.41 -11.32 -18.25
CA GLY A 72 11.35 -10.13 -17.41
C GLY A 72 9.95 -9.85 -16.90
N ARG A 73 8.95 -10.02 -17.77
CA ARG A 73 7.54 -10.01 -17.37
C ARG A 73 7.24 -11.05 -16.30
N LYS A 74 7.65 -12.31 -16.50
CA LYS A 74 7.46 -13.39 -15.50
C LYS A 74 8.10 -13.04 -14.14
N MET A 75 9.26 -12.38 -14.14
CA MET A 75 9.92 -11.95 -12.91
C MET A 75 9.16 -10.81 -12.21
N ALA A 76 8.73 -9.80 -12.96
CA ALA A 76 7.96 -8.67 -12.44
C ALA A 76 6.61 -9.12 -11.84
N TRP A 77 5.96 -10.11 -12.45
CA TRP A 77 4.65 -10.62 -12.01
C TRP A 77 4.62 -11.22 -10.60
N ASN A 78 5.77 -11.58 -10.02
CA ASN A 78 5.82 -12.04 -8.62
C ASN A 78 5.51 -10.94 -7.60
N PHE A 79 5.58 -9.68 -8.01
CA PHE A 79 5.37 -8.52 -7.13
C PHE A 79 4.33 -7.55 -7.68
N TYR A 80 4.31 -7.36 -9.00
CA TYR A 80 3.63 -6.23 -9.62
C TYR A 80 2.10 -6.23 -9.41
N PRO A 81 1.35 -7.31 -9.69
CA PRO A 81 -0.08 -7.40 -9.36
C PRO A 81 -0.34 -7.27 -7.85
N TRP A 82 0.41 -8.01 -7.02
CA TRP A 82 0.27 -7.98 -5.56
C TRP A 82 0.43 -6.57 -4.97
N HIS A 83 1.29 -5.73 -5.53
CA HIS A 83 1.52 -4.38 -5.03
C HIS A 83 0.29 -3.46 -5.16
N PHE A 84 -0.66 -3.76 -6.06
CA PHE A 84 -1.90 -2.98 -6.19
C PHE A 84 -2.83 -3.12 -4.98
N ASP A 85 -2.73 -4.20 -4.19
CA ASP A 85 -3.45 -4.32 -2.91
C ASP A 85 -3.03 -3.25 -1.88
N PHE A 86 -1.78 -2.77 -1.95
CA PHE A 86 -1.35 -1.65 -1.10
C PHE A 86 -1.84 -0.31 -1.64
N LEU A 87 -1.84 -0.13 -2.97
CA LEU A 87 -2.29 1.13 -3.57
C LEU A 87 -3.73 1.44 -3.23
N ARG A 88 -4.60 0.44 -3.34
CA ARG A 88 -6.03 0.63 -3.10
C ARG A 88 -6.33 1.20 -1.72
N ARG A 89 -5.43 1.00 -0.75
CA ARG A 89 -5.58 1.51 0.62
C ARG A 89 -5.44 3.03 0.70
N GLU A 90 -4.79 3.67 -0.28
CA GLU A 90 -4.76 5.13 -0.43
C GLU A 90 -5.97 5.68 -1.19
N ASN A 91 -6.72 4.83 -1.91
CA ASN A 91 -7.69 5.30 -2.91
C ASN A 91 -8.98 5.88 -2.30
N GLY A 92 -9.04 6.14 -0.99
CA GLY A 92 -10.13 6.87 -0.33
C GLY A 92 -11.51 6.18 -0.35
N VAL A 93 -11.72 5.15 -1.17
CA VAL A 93 -12.94 4.33 -1.21
C VAL A 93 -12.90 3.32 -0.07
N GLY A 94 -12.97 3.82 1.17
CA GLY A 94 -13.30 2.99 2.32
C GLY A 94 -14.76 2.51 2.24
N ALA A 95 -15.05 1.38 2.88
CA ALA A 95 -16.40 0.80 2.98
C ALA A 95 -17.44 1.75 3.63
N GLU A 96 -17.02 2.90 4.15
CA GLU A 96 -17.87 3.86 4.86
C GLU A 96 -18.33 5.07 4.03
N GLU A 97 -18.06 5.09 2.72
CA GLU A 97 -18.55 6.14 1.80
C GLU A 97 -19.55 5.61 0.76
N GLU A 98 -20.60 4.93 1.25
CA GLU A 98 -21.80 4.64 0.47
C GLU A 98 -22.42 5.94 -0.05
N GLY A 99 -22.31 6.20 -1.36
CA GLY A 99 -23.00 7.30 -2.03
C GLY A 99 -22.13 8.30 -2.81
N ARG A 100 -20.80 8.12 -2.89
CA ARG A 100 -20.00 8.87 -3.87
C ARG A 100 -20.14 8.27 -5.27
N ASP A 101 -20.38 9.15 -6.25
CA ASP A 101 -20.26 8.83 -7.68
C ASP A 101 -18.78 8.62 -8.01
N VAL A 102 -18.28 7.41 -7.76
CA VAL A 102 -16.91 7.01 -8.09
C VAL A 102 -16.83 6.63 -9.57
N SER A 103 -15.89 7.22 -10.30
CA SER A 103 -15.68 6.84 -11.70
C SER A 103 -15.35 5.34 -11.82
N PRO A 104 -15.71 4.67 -12.92
CA PRO A 104 -15.38 3.25 -13.13
C PRO A 104 -13.89 2.96 -12.92
N LEU A 105 -13.01 3.87 -13.36
CA LEU A 105 -11.57 3.74 -13.19
C LEU A 105 -11.13 3.82 -11.72
N GLU A 106 -11.68 4.76 -10.94
CA GLU A 106 -11.42 4.83 -9.50
C GLU A 106 -11.87 3.52 -8.82
N TYR A 107 -13.04 3.02 -9.20
CA TYR A 107 -13.58 1.78 -8.66
C TYR A 107 -12.66 0.58 -8.99
N LEU A 108 -12.22 0.44 -10.23
CA LEU A 108 -11.22 -0.57 -10.65
C LEU A 108 -9.95 -0.49 -9.80
N LEU A 109 -9.35 0.70 -9.66
CA LEU A 109 -8.09 0.88 -8.92
C LEU A 109 -8.26 0.65 -7.41
N SER A 110 -9.46 0.81 -6.86
CA SER A 110 -9.77 0.54 -5.46
C SER A 110 -10.16 -0.92 -5.16
N HIS A 111 -10.33 -1.74 -6.22
CA HIS A 111 -10.89 -3.08 -6.10
C HIS A 111 -9.96 -4.04 -5.35
N ARG A 112 -10.54 -4.97 -4.57
CA ARG A 112 -9.78 -5.91 -3.71
C ARG A 112 -9.34 -7.19 -4.41
N SER A 113 -10.10 -7.64 -5.40
CA SER A 113 -9.84 -8.93 -6.09
C SER A 113 -8.45 -8.95 -6.75
N PRO A 114 -7.67 -10.03 -6.54
CA PRO A 114 -6.40 -10.26 -7.23
C PRO A 114 -6.55 -10.29 -8.76
N GLU A 115 -7.68 -10.78 -9.28
CA GLU A 115 -7.97 -10.79 -10.71
C GLU A 115 -8.09 -9.35 -11.27
N ALA A 116 -8.66 -8.43 -10.50
CA ALA A 116 -8.68 -7.01 -10.89
C ALA A 116 -7.26 -6.43 -10.91
N HIS A 117 -6.42 -6.81 -9.93
CA HIS A 117 -5.01 -6.38 -9.89
C HIS A 117 -4.21 -6.90 -11.09
N GLU A 118 -4.49 -8.13 -11.54
CA GLU A 118 -3.90 -8.70 -12.76
C GLU A 118 -4.29 -7.91 -14.01
N LEU A 119 -5.56 -7.52 -14.14
CA LEU A 119 -6.03 -6.68 -15.25
C LEU A 119 -5.34 -5.31 -15.26
N ILE A 120 -5.21 -4.68 -14.09
CA ILE A 120 -4.51 -3.39 -13.95
C ILE A 120 -3.03 -3.55 -14.32
N ALA A 121 -2.37 -4.59 -13.81
CA ALA A 121 -0.97 -4.87 -14.10
C ALA A 121 -0.72 -5.07 -15.60
N ASP A 122 -1.56 -5.84 -16.29
CA ASP A 122 -1.45 -6.03 -17.73
C ASP A 122 -1.65 -4.71 -18.51
N ALA A 123 -2.69 -3.95 -18.14
CA ALA A 123 -3.01 -2.66 -18.75
C ALA A 123 -1.84 -1.67 -18.62
N ILE A 124 -1.18 -1.60 -17.47
CA ILE A 124 -0.06 -0.68 -17.27
C ILE A 124 1.22 -1.19 -17.94
N TRP A 125 1.52 -2.49 -17.85
CA TRP A 125 2.74 -3.09 -18.41
C TRP A 125 2.80 -2.98 -19.93
N GLY A 126 1.70 -3.24 -20.62
CA GLY A 126 1.61 -3.19 -22.08
C GLY A 126 1.45 -1.77 -22.67
N SER A 127 1.49 -0.73 -21.83
CA SER A 127 1.35 0.65 -22.29
C SER A 127 2.69 1.29 -22.66
N ASP A 128 2.70 2.10 -23.72
CA ASP A 128 3.88 2.86 -24.16
C ASP A 128 3.99 4.26 -23.51
N SER A 129 2.88 4.77 -22.97
CA SER A 129 2.73 6.12 -22.44
C SER A 129 1.67 6.18 -21.35
N ASP A 130 1.65 7.25 -20.56
CA ASP A 130 0.65 7.44 -19.50
C ASP A 130 -0.75 7.63 -20.09
N SER A 131 -0.86 8.31 -21.24
CA SER A 131 -2.11 8.45 -21.98
C SER A 131 -2.64 7.11 -22.48
N ASN A 132 -1.77 6.25 -23.02
CA ASN A 132 -2.16 4.90 -23.43
C ASN A 132 -2.58 4.04 -22.23
N ALA A 133 -1.88 4.16 -21.10
CA ALA A 133 -2.23 3.46 -19.86
C ALA A 133 -3.60 3.85 -19.33
N LEU A 134 -3.89 5.15 -19.27
CA LEU A 134 -5.21 5.63 -18.89
C LEU A 134 -6.29 5.12 -19.84
N HIS A 135 -6.04 5.14 -21.15
CA HIS A 135 -6.98 4.63 -22.13
C HIS A 135 -7.27 3.14 -21.94
N ARG A 136 -6.23 2.31 -21.78
CA ARG A 136 -6.37 0.87 -21.53
C ARG A 136 -7.08 0.59 -20.21
N LEU A 137 -6.75 1.31 -19.14
CA LEU A 137 -7.39 1.13 -17.84
C LEU A 137 -8.86 1.53 -17.84
N ASN A 138 -9.25 2.61 -18.53
CA ASN A 138 -10.67 2.95 -18.70
C ASN A 138 -11.41 1.86 -19.48
N ALA A 139 -10.80 1.32 -20.54
CA ALA A 139 -11.39 0.20 -21.29
C ALA A 139 -11.54 -1.08 -20.44
N VAL A 140 -10.61 -1.34 -19.52
CA VAL A 140 -10.74 -2.44 -18.53
C VAL A 140 -11.89 -2.15 -17.55
N ALA A 141 -11.94 -0.92 -17.02
CA ALA A 141 -12.94 -0.52 -16.02
C ALA A 141 -14.37 -0.58 -16.56
N GLU A 142 -14.57 -0.29 -17.84
CA GLU A 142 -15.87 -0.37 -18.53
C GLU A 142 -16.10 -1.73 -19.22
N GLY A 143 -15.11 -2.62 -19.16
CA GLY A 143 -15.10 -3.89 -19.88
C GLY A 143 -15.83 -5.02 -19.16
N SER A 144 -16.28 -6.01 -19.93
CA SER A 144 -17.00 -7.18 -19.39
C SER A 144 -16.16 -8.01 -18.43
N ALA A 145 -14.84 -8.12 -18.65
CA ALA A 145 -13.95 -8.89 -17.80
C ALA A 145 -13.94 -8.37 -16.34
N PHE A 146 -13.93 -7.05 -16.16
CA PHE A 146 -14.05 -6.46 -14.83
C PHE A 146 -15.49 -6.56 -14.30
N GLY A 147 -16.50 -6.38 -15.17
CA GLY A 147 -17.90 -6.63 -14.82
C GLY A 147 -18.17 -8.03 -14.27
N GLU A 148 -17.51 -9.06 -14.81
CA GLU A 148 -17.59 -10.43 -14.30
C GLU A 148 -16.94 -10.58 -12.91
N ILE A 149 -15.83 -9.90 -12.65
CA ILE A 149 -15.18 -9.86 -11.33
C ILE A 149 -16.11 -9.20 -10.31
N GLN A 150 -16.73 -8.07 -10.68
CA GLN A 150 -17.71 -7.38 -9.84
C GLN A 150 -18.91 -8.27 -9.51
N ALA A 151 -19.40 -9.03 -10.50
CA ALA A 151 -20.51 -9.95 -10.30
C ALA A 151 -20.14 -11.09 -9.32
N LYS A 152 -18.90 -11.60 -9.35
CA LYS A 152 -18.42 -12.64 -8.42
C LYS A 152 -18.31 -12.13 -6.98
N GLY A 153 -17.76 -10.92 -6.77
CA GLY A 153 -17.55 -10.31 -5.45
C GLY A 153 -18.81 -9.98 -4.64
N THR A 154 -20.00 -10.22 -5.19
CA THR A 154 -21.30 -10.04 -4.48
C THR A 154 -21.82 -11.32 -3.81
N GLY A 155 -21.09 -12.44 -3.87
CA GLY A 155 -21.48 -13.70 -3.25
C GLY A 155 -20.44 -14.26 -2.27
N MET A 156 -20.76 -14.23 -0.97
CA MET A 156 -20.25 -15.09 0.14
C MET A 156 -18.73 -15.29 0.38
N GLU A 157 -17.82 -15.05 -0.56
CA GLU A 157 -16.37 -15.30 -0.44
C GLU A 157 -15.68 -14.32 0.52
N ASN A 158 -16.21 -13.11 0.68
CA ASN A 158 -15.72 -12.11 1.65
C ASN A 158 -15.68 -12.62 3.09
N ARG A 159 -16.49 -13.63 3.43
CA ARG A 159 -16.53 -14.19 4.79
C ARG A 159 -15.44 -15.24 5.02
N GLU A 160 -14.99 -15.92 3.97
CA GLU A 160 -14.01 -17.01 4.09
C GLU A 160 -12.58 -16.48 4.12
N GLU A 161 -12.21 -15.49 3.30
CA GLU A 161 -10.88 -14.86 3.34
C GLU A 161 -10.66 -14.03 4.61
N GLU A 162 -11.66 -13.26 5.06
CA GLU A 162 -11.59 -12.57 6.36
C GLU A 162 -11.53 -13.58 7.53
N GLU A 163 -12.23 -14.72 7.43
CA GLU A 163 -12.11 -15.78 8.43
C GLU A 163 -10.75 -16.49 8.38
N GLU A 164 -10.12 -16.63 7.22
CA GLU A 164 -8.83 -17.32 7.06
C GLU A 164 -7.67 -16.43 7.53
N GLU A 165 -7.68 -15.13 7.18
CA GLU A 165 -6.74 -14.14 7.72
C GLU A 165 -6.99 -13.95 9.24
N ALA A 166 -8.25 -13.93 9.70
CA ALA A 166 -8.56 -13.92 11.13
C ALA A 166 -8.17 -15.21 11.85
N LYS A 167 -8.23 -16.39 11.21
CA LYS A 167 -7.74 -17.67 11.77
C LYS A 167 -6.22 -17.72 11.83
N GLU A 168 -5.51 -17.20 10.81
CA GLU A 168 -4.05 -17.04 10.85
C GLU A 168 -3.61 -16.06 11.96
N LEU A 169 -4.36 -14.97 12.16
CA LEU A 169 -4.12 -14.00 13.23
C LEU A 169 -4.61 -14.45 14.61
N ALA A 170 -5.61 -15.33 14.69
CA ALA A 170 -6.12 -15.91 15.95
C ALA A 170 -5.20 -17.00 16.52
N ASN A 171 -4.34 -17.59 15.69
CA ASN A 171 -3.24 -18.45 16.13
C ASN A 171 -2.06 -17.66 16.74
N ILE A 172 -2.18 -16.34 16.87
CA ILE A 172 -1.24 -15.54 17.65
C ILE A 172 -1.65 -15.65 19.13
N PRO A 173 -0.80 -16.24 19.98
CA PRO A 173 -1.13 -16.38 21.40
C PRO A 173 -1.45 -15.01 22.00
N THR A 174 -2.58 -14.89 22.70
CA THR A 174 -3.12 -13.61 23.14
C THR A 174 -2.68 -13.27 24.56
N SER A 175 -2.37 -14.29 25.37
CA SER A 175 -1.82 -14.15 26.72
C SER A 175 -0.29 -14.20 26.76
N GLU A 176 0.32 -13.63 27.80
CA GLU A 176 1.77 -13.68 28.04
C GLU A 176 2.25 -15.13 28.28
N GLU A 177 1.44 -15.93 28.97
CA GLU A 177 1.76 -17.34 29.30
C GLU A 177 1.76 -18.26 28.07
N GLU A 178 0.90 -18.00 27.07
CA GLU A 178 0.90 -18.76 25.81
C GLU A 178 2.07 -18.37 24.90
N LYS A 179 2.44 -17.08 24.88
CA LYS A 179 3.61 -16.57 24.13
C LYS A 179 4.94 -17.13 24.63
N GLU A 180 5.04 -17.47 25.92
CA GLU A 180 6.25 -18.03 26.54
C GLU A 180 6.47 -19.52 26.20
N LYS A 181 5.39 -20.25 25.91
CA LYS A 181 5.41 -21.69 25.60
C LYS A 181 5.73 -22.00 24.14
N ASP A 182 5.43 -21.08 23.22
CA ASP A 182 5.73 -21.24 21.79
C ASP A 182 7.21 -20.93 21.48
N ASP A 183 7.97 -21.94 21.06
CA ASP A 183 9.39 -21.84 20.69
C ASP A 183 9.64 -20.76 19.63
N LYS A 184 8.65 -20.48 18.76
CA LYS A 184 8.73 -19.45 17.71
C LYS A 184 8.72 -18.03 18.28
N TYR A 185 8.24 -17.83 19.51
CA TYR A 185 8.17 -16.54 20.21
C TYR A 185 9.21 -16.36 21.31
N LYS A 186 10.00 -17.39 21.66
CA LYS A 186 11.07 -17.30 22.67
C LYS A 186 12.17 -16.28 22.34
N TRP A 187 12.36 -15.90 21.07
CA TRP A 187 13.29 -14.82 20.69
C TRP A 187 12.77 -13.41 21.04
N ARG A 188 11.49 -13.27 21.44
CA ARG A 188 10.81 -11.99 21.75
C ARG A 188 10.82 -11.61 23.24
N ALA A 189 11.69 -12.18 24.07
CA ALA A 189 12.12 -11.55 25.32
C ALA A 189 12.92 -10.25 25.02
N ARG A 190 12.31 -9.32 24.28
CA ARG A 190 12.81 -7.96 24.08
C ARG A 190 12.72 -7.30 25.44
N LYS A 191 13.88 -7.08 26.07
CA LYS A 191 14.04 -6.16 27.20
C LYS A 191 13.09 -4.99 27.00
N ARG A 192 12.22 -4.71 28.00
CA ARG A 192 11.41 -3.48 28.02
C ARG A 192 12.32 -2.34 27.61
N ARG A 193 12.07 -1.74 26.44
CA ARG A 193 12.87 -0.62 25.96
C ARG A 193 12.66 0.52 26.94
N THR A 194 13.75 1.06 27.45
CA THR A 194 13.72 2.29 28.24
C THR A 194 12.96 3.36 27.47
N ALA A 195 12.15 4.17 28.18
CA ALA A 195 11.45 5.29 27.57
C ALA A 195 12.46 6.14 26.78
N LYS A 196 12.13 6.46 25.53
CA LYS A 196 13.03 7.26 24.69
C LYS A 196 13.13 8.67 25.29
N PRO A 197 14.33 9.26 25.34
CA PRO A 197 14.47 10.66 25.76
C PRO A 197 13.65 11.55 24.83
N ARG A 198 12.90 12.52 25.39
CA ARG A 198 12.19 13.53 24.60
C ARG A 198 13.06 14.78 24.52
N ARG A 199 13.12 15.44 23.35
CA ARG A 199 13.83 16.72 23.19
C ARG A 199 13.15 17.82 24.02
N THR A 200 13.92 18.79 24.51
CA THR A 200 13.37 19.99 25.14
C THR A 200 12.78 20.94 24.08
N PRO A 201 11.89 21.87 24.47
CA PRO A 201 11.37 22.89 23.55
C PRO A 201 12.47 23.69 22.84
N GLU A 202 13.60 23.99 23.51
CA GLU A 202 14.72 24.71 22.89
C GLU A 202 15.52 23.86 21.88
N GLU A 203 15.53 22.54 22.02
CA GLU A 203 16.14 21.63 21.05
C GLU A 203 15.27 21.48 19.79
N ILE A 204 13.95 21.52 19.95
CA ILE A 204 12.99 21.51 18.85
C ILE A 204 13.14 22.79 18.02
N GLU A 205 13.26 23.96 18.66
CA GLU A 205 13.37 25.25 17.97
C GLU A 205 14.67 25.40 17.15
N ARG A 206 15.75 24.71 17.53
CA ARG A 206 17.03 24.72 16.78
C ARG A 206 17.01 23.91 15.49
N ILE A 207 16.05 22.99 15.36
CA ILE A 207 15.90 22.12 14.18
C ILE A 207 14.94 22.75 13.16
N ARG A 208 14.11 23.72 13.59
CA ARG A 208 13.25 24.54 12.73
C ARG A 208 14.05 25.57 11.96
#